data_AF-A0A353DSU0-F1
#
_entry.id   AF-A0A353DSU0-F1
#
_cell.length_a   1.000
_cell.length_b   1.000
_cell.length_c   1.000
_cell.angle_alpha   90.00
_cell.angle_beta   90.00
_cell.angle_gamma   90.00
#
_symmetry.space_group_name_H-M   'P 1'
#
loop_
_entity.id
_entity.type
_entity.pdbx_description
1 polymer ?
#
loop_
_entity_poly.entity_id
_entity_poly.type
_entity_poly.pdbx_seq_one_letter_code
_entity_poly.pdbx_strand_id
1 'polypeptide(L)'
;MIHLQESDQFESHIGNLKHSEIIGNPEGSWLPTTTGHLLLAFKPTRFQYTLNMPRVATIVYPKDLGSITTYSNIFPGAKVVEAGSGSGSLTITLSEMVGENGHVDSYDIRQDMSLAAKSNLQKYNP
;
A
#
# COMPACT_ATOMS: atom_id res chain seq x y z
N MET A 1 -6.71 2.12 7.20
CA MET A 1 -5.81 3.09 6.54
C MET A 1 -6.67 4.21 5.99
N ILE A 2 -6.24 5.46 6.12
CA ILE A 2 -6.97 6.63 5.65
C ILE A 2 -6.07 7.46 4.73
N HIS A 3 -6.68 8.13 3.75
CA HIS A 3 -6.01 9.16 2.98
C HIS A 3 -6.27 10.49 3.69
N LEU A 4 -5.21 11.20 4.06
CA LEU A 4 -5.37 12.50 4.71
C LEU A 4 -5.76 13.56 3.69
N GLN A 5 -6.79 14.33 4.02
CA GLN A 5 -7.29 15.49 3.27
C GLN A 5 -7.76 16.51 4.29
N GLU A 6 -7.39 17.78 4.13
CA GLU A 6 -7.54 18.80 5.18
C GLU A 6 -8.99 18.99 5.67
N SER A 7 -9.97 18.81 4.77
CA SER A 7 -11.40 18.93 5.08
C SER A 7 -12.04 17.70 5.72
N ASP A 8 -11.35 16.56 5.75
CA ASP A 8 -11.92 15.27 6.11
C ASP A 8 -11.66 14.92 7.59
N GLN A 9 -12.33 13.88 8.07
CA GLN A 9 -12.14 13.33 9.42
C GLN A 9 -12.10 11.81 9.42
N PHE A 10 -11.32 11.26 10.35
CA PHE A 10 -11.36 9.84 10.70
C PHE A 10 -12.48 9.62 11.70
N GLU A 11 -13.36 8.65 11.41
CA GLU A 11 -14.49 8.30 12.26
C GLU A 11 -14.30 6.91 12.86
N SER A 12 -14.61 6.77 14.16
CA SER A 12 -14.56 5.49 14.83
C SER A 12 -15.50 5.44 16.03
N HIS A 13 -15.79 4.22 16.49
CA HIS A 13 -16.59 4.00 17.71
C HIS A 13 -15.92 4.52 19.00
N ILE A 14 -14.60 4.77 18.96
CA ILE A 14 -13.84 5.38 20.07
C ILE A 14 -13.61 6.88 19.87
N GLY A 15 -14.41 7.54 19.02
CA GLY A 15 -14.33 8.97 18.75
C GLY A 15 -13.71 9.29 17.40
N ASN A 16 -13.83 10.56 17.02
CA ASN A 16 -13.40 11.08 15.72
C ASN A 16 -12.11 11.88 15.87
N LEU A 17 -11.39 12.06 14.76
CA LEU A 17 -10.15 12.84 14.69
C LEU A 17 -10.10 13.56 13.33
N LYS A 18 -10.00 14.90 13.32
CA LYS A 18 -9.93 15.63 12.05
C LYS A 18 -8.59 15.36 11.38
N HIS A 19 -8.57 15.23 10.05
CA HIS A 19 -7.31 15.02 9.34
C HIS A 19 -6.37 16.22 9.48
N SER A 20 -6.90 17.45 9.58
CA SER A 20 -6.12 18.66 9.87
C SER A 20 -5.35 18.57 11.19
N GLU A 21 -5.82 17.78 12.16
CA GLU A 21 -5.13 17.55 13.44
C GLU A 21 -4.04 16.48 13.33
N ILE A 22 -4.03 15.70 12.24
CA ILE A 22 -2.99 14.71 11.94
C ILE A 22 -1.88 15.34 11.09
N ILE A 23 -2.27 16.08 10.05
CA ILE A 23 -1.36 16.70 9.08
C ILE A 23 -0.38 17.64 9.80
N GLY A 24 0.90 17.53 9.45
CA GLY A 24 1.98 18.35 10.03
C GLY A 24 2.59 17.79 11.31
N ASN A 25 1.95 16.81 11.96
CA ASN A 25 2.57 16.12 13.09
C ASN A 25 3.64 15.13 12.61
N PRO A 26 4.68 14.88 13.43
CA PRO A 26 5.62 13.80 13.18
C PRO A 26 4.93 12.43 13.10
N GLU A 27 5.45 11.55 12.25
CA GLU A 27 5.07 10.14 12.28
C GLU A 27 5.34 9.52 13.66
N GLY A 28 4.41 8.69 14.13
CA GLY A 28 4.46 8.10 15.47
C GLY A 28 3.84 8.98 16.57
N SER A 29 3.12 10.03 16.20
CA SER A 29 2.43 10.89 17.18
C SER A 29 1.20 10.22 17.79
N TRP A 30 1.01 10.41 19.10
CA TRP A 30 -0.22 10.04 19.80
C TRP A 30 -1.22 11.19 19.73
N LEU A 31 -2.38 10.94 19.15
CA LEU A 31 -3.43 11.95 18.92
C LEU A 31 -4.70 11.56 19.68
N PRO A 32 -5.26 12.45 20.51
CA PRO A 32 -6.51 12.18 21.20
C PRO A 32 -7.69 12.30 20.24
N THR A 33 -8.64 11.37 20.34
CA THR A 33 -9.96 11.47 19.69
C THR A 33 -10.88 12.42 20.48
N THR A 34 -12.04 12.75 19.90
CA THR A 34 -13.09 13.53 20.58
C THR A 34 -13.60 12.92 21.89
N THR A 35 -13.36 11.63 22.15
CA THR A 35 -13.74 10.96 23.41
C THR A 35 -12.56 10.74 24.36
N GLY A 36 -11.37 11.22 24.01
CA GLY A 36 -10.16 11.12 24.82
C GLY A 36 -9.33 9.85 24.63
N HIS A 37 -9.78 8.89 23.81
CA HIS A 37 -8.95 7.73 23.42
C HIS A 37 -7.76 8.18 22.58
N LEU A 38 -6.58 7.58 22.80
CA LEU A 38 -5.36 7.88 22.05
C LEU A 38 -5.22 6.97 20.83
N LEU A 39 -4.94 7.58 19.67
CA LEU A 39 -4.58 6.88 18.44
C LEU A 39 -3.11 7.17 18.11
N LEU A 40 -2.38 6.14 17.67
CA LEU A 40 -1.03 6.30 17.13
C LEU A 40 -1.10 6.51 15.61
N ALA A 41 -0.68 7.67 15.12
CA ALA A 41 -0.67 7.99 13.71
C ALA A 41 0.73 7.72 13.11
N PHE A 42 0.79 6.85 12.09
CA PHE A 42 2.03 6.51 11.41
C PHE A 42 1.77 6.13 9.95
N LYS A 43 2.80 6.19 9.10
CA LYS A 43 2.68 5.82 7.69
C LYS A 43 2.51 4.30 7.57
N PRO A 44 1.61 3.83 6.71
CA PRO A 44 1.41 2.40 6.53
C PRO A 44 2.68 1.78 5.95
N THR A 45 3.20 0.75 6.62
CA THR A 45 4.22 -0.11 6.02
C THR A 45 3.68 -0.81 4.76
N ARG A 46 4.55 -1.24 3.85
CA ARG A 46 4.18 -2.11 2.71
C ARG A 46 3.30 -3.29 3.13
N PHE A 47 3.62 -3.92 4.27
CA PHE A 47 2.84 -5.03 4.83
C PHE A 47 1.40 -4.60 5.15
N GLN A 48 1.22 -3.48 5.85
CA GLN A 48 -0.11 -2.95 6.18
C GLN A 48 -0.86 -2.51 4.92
N TYR A 49 -0.17 -1.86 3.98
CA TYR A 49 -0.78 -1.47 2.70
C TYR A 49 -1.28 -2.70 1.95
N THR A 50 -0.43 -3.72 1.77
CA THR A 50 -0.77 -4.98 1.11
C THR A 50 -2.01 -5.63 1.73
N LEU A 51 -2.13 -5.61 3.05
CA LEU A 51 -3.28 -6.20 3.73
C LEU A 51 -4.55 -5.34 3.67
N ASN A 52 -4.45 -4.03 3.50
CA ASN A 52 -5.59 -3.12 3.59
C ASN A 52 -5.99 -2.46 2.26
N MET A 53 -5.20 -2.63 1.20
CA MET A 53 -5.52 -2.09 -0.12
C MET A 53 -6.79 -2.72 -0.69
N PRO A 54 -7.57 -2.00 -1.52
CA PRO A 54 -8.73 -2.55 -2.22
C PRO A 54 -8.37 -3.82 -3.00
N ARG A 55 -9.22 -4.85 -2.90
CA ARG A 55 -8.98 -6.16 -3.53
C ARG A 55 -10.11 -6.51 -4.49
N VAL A 56 -9.74 -6.84 -5.71
CA VAL A 56 -10.64 -7.44 -6.72
C VAL A 56 -10.37 -8.93 -6.86
N ALA A 57 -9.13 -9.35 -6.58
CA ALA A 57 -8.69 -10.74 -6.52
C ALA A 57 -7.91 -11.02 -5.23
N THR A 58 -7.79 -12.31 -4.88
CA THR A 58 -6.89 -12.78 -3.84
C THR A 58 -5.45 -12.33 -4.13
N ILE A 59 -4.77 -11.84 -3.11
CA ILE A 59 -3.41 -11.31 -3.23
C ILE A 59 -2.37 -12.37 -2.89
N VAL A 60 -1.15 -12.19 -3.39
CA VAL A 60 0.04 -12.85 -2.85
C VAL A 60 0.36 -12.23 -1.50
N TYR A 61 0.34 -13.03 -0.43
CA TYR A 61 0.53 -12.52 0.93
C TYR A 61 2.02 -12.27 1.23
N PRO A 62 2.33 -11.41 2.23
CA PRO A 62 3.71 -11.03 2.58
C PRO A 62 4.70 -12.18 2.77
N LYS A 63 4.25 -13.33 3.30
CA LYS A 63 5.09 -14.52 3.43
C LYS A 63 5.62 -15.04 2.09
N ASP A 64 4.75 -15.07 1.08
CA ASP A 64 5.06 -15.62 -0.24
C ASP A 64 5.80 -14.59 -1.08
N LEU A 65 5.49 -13.29 -0.89
CA LEU A 65 6.24 -12.19 -1.51
C LEU A 65 7.72 -12.28 -1.17
N GLY A 66 8.06 -12.50 0.10
CA GLY A 66 9.46 -12.66 0.52
C GLY A 66 10.14 -13.86 -0.14
N SER A 67 9.45 -15.00 -0.25
CA SER A 67 9.98 -16.18 -0.93
C SER A 67 10.17 -15.95 -2.43
N ILE A 68 9.15 -15.44 -3.13
CA ILE A 68 9.19 -15.19 -4.58
C ILE A 68 10.36 -14.28 -4.92
N THR A 69 10.51 -13.19 -4.18
CA THR A 69 11.54 -12.19 -4.48
C THR A 69 12.95 -12.72 -4.20
N THR A 70 13.11 -13.51 -3.14
CA THR A 70 14.37 -14.17 -2.80
C THR A 70 14.76 -15.21 -3.86
N TYR A 71 13.84 -16.09 -4.25
CA TYR A 71 14.11 -17.13 -5.26
C TYR A 71 14.30 -16.57 -6.67
N SER A 72 13.65 -15.45 -7.00
CA SER A 72 13.76 -14.82 -8.32
C SER A 72 15.00 -13.94 -8.46
N ASN A 73 15.80 -13.78 -7.40
CA ASN A 73 17.00 -12.95 -7.37
C ASN A 73 16.76 -11.54 -7.96
N ILE A 74 15.69 -10.88 -7.50
CA ILE A 74 15.33 -9.54 -7.98
C ILE A 74 16.31 -8.51 -7.38
N PHE A 75 16.83 -7.61 -8.22
CA PHE A 75 17.80 -6.59 -7.84
C PHE A 75 17.44 -5.22 -8.46
N PRO A 76 17.95 -4.10 -7.92
CA PRO A 76 17.74 -2.78 -8.49
C PRO A 76 18.24 -2.68 -9.94
N GLY A 77 17.40 -2.20 -10.86
CA GLY A 77 17.67 -2.15 -12.29
C GLY A 77 17.21 -3.38 -13.06
N ALA A 78 16.70 -4.43 -12.39
CA ALA A 78 16.19 -5.61 -13.08
C ALA A 78 14.95 -5.29 -13.94
N LYS A 79 14.78 -6.05 -15.02
CA LYS A 79 13.53 -6.12 -15.79
C LYS A 79 12.83 -7.41 -15.44
N VAL A 80 11.59 -7.31 -14.96
CA VAL A 80 10.82 -8.44 -14.44
C VAL A 80 9.49 -8.52 -15.18
N VAL A 81 9.09 -9.74 -15.54
CA VAL A 81 7.76 -10.00 -16.08
C VAL A 81 6.89 -10.68 -15.02
N GLU A 82 5.66 -10.22 -14.90
CA GLU A 82 4.62 -10.83 -14.06
C GLU A 82 3.37 -11.05 -14.92
N ALA A 83 2.67 -12.17 -14.71
CA ALA A 83 1.40 -12.46 -15.37
C ALA A 83 0.32 -12.84 -14.34
N GLY A 84 -0.83 -12.18 -14.48
CA GLY A 84 -1.85 -12.05 -13.45
C GLY A 84 -1.53 -10.87 -12.53
N SER A 85 -1.81 -9.63 -12.97
CA SER A 85 -1.63 -8.42 -12.14
C SER A 85 -2.51 -8.45 -10.89
N GLY A 86 -3.72 -9.03 -10.99
CA GLY A 86 -4.64 -9.18 -9.86
C GLY A 86 -4.92 -7.85 -9.15
N SER A 87 -4.83 -7.84 -7.81
CA SER A 87 -4.96 -6.60 -7.03
C SER A 87 -3.65 -5.82 -6.87
N GLY A 88 -2.55 -6.23 -7.52
CA GLY A 88 -1.28 -5.49 -7.57
C GLY A 88 -0.30 -5.73 -6.41
N SER A 89 -0.53 -6.72 -5.54
CA SER A 89 0.36 -6.96 -4.38
C SER A 89 1.79 -7.33 -4.75
N LEU A 90 1.94 -8.24 -5.72
CA LEU A 90 3.25 -8.66 -6.18
C LEU A 90 3.84 -7.58 -7.08
N THR A 91 3.04 -6.96 -7.97
CA THR A 91 3.43 -5.78 -8.75
C THR A 91 4.06 -4.68 -7.90
N ILE A 92 3.43 -4.25 -6.80
CA ILE A 92 3.97 -3.23 -5.88
C ILE A 92 5.33 -3.66 -5.32
N THR A 93 5.43 -4.90 -4.86
CA THR A 93 6.67 -5.42 -4.28
C THR A 93 7.80 -5.49 -5.32
N LEU A 94 7.49 -5.92 -6.53
CA LEU A 94 8.46 -5.95 -7.64
C LEU A 94 8.89 -4.53 -8.01
N SER A 95 7.96 -3.58 -8.10
CA SER A 95 8.26 -2.17 -8.41
C SER A 95 9.23 -1.55 -7.40
N GLU A 96 9.06 -1.79 -6.10
CA GLU A 96 10.02 -1.34 -5.09
C GLU A 96 11.40 -1.97 -5.25
N MET A 97 11.44 -3.28 -5.52
CA MET A 97 12.71 -4.01 -5.58
C MET A 97 13.54 -3.68 -6.82
N VAL A 98 12.91 -3.51 -7.98
CA VAL A 98 13.61 -3.12 -9.19
C VAL A 98 14.04 -1.65 -9.16
N GLY A 99 13.39 -0.82 -8.34
CA GLY A 99 13.73 0.59 -8.16
C GLY A 99 13.57 1.44 -9.43
N GLU A 100 14.02 2.69 -9.36
CA GLU A 100 13.79 3.71 -10.41
C GLU A 100 14.42 3.36 -11.76
N ASN A 101 15.51 2.58 -11.77
CA ASN A 101 16.23 2.19 -12.98
C ASN A 101 15.77 0.83 -13.54
N GLY A 102 14.84 0.16 -12.85
CA GLY A 102 14.30 -1.13 -13.25
C GLY A 102 12.97 -1.02 -13.96
N HIS A 103 12.38 -2.16 -14.30
CA HIS A 103 11.06 -2.20 -14.93
C HIS A 103 10.29 -3.47 -14.58
N VAL A 104 8.97 -3.34 -14.43
CA VAL A 104 8.05 -4.47 -14.25
C VAL A 104 7.02 -4.45 -15.37
N ASP A 105 7.12 -5.42 -16.27
CA ASP A 105 6.10 -5.71 -17.28
C ASP A 105 5.02 -6.60 -16.64
N SER A 106 3.92 -6.01 -16.18
CA SER A 106 2.80 -6.75 -15.57
C SER A 106 1.65 -6.92 -16.57
N TYR A 107 1.26 -8.17 -16.79
CA TYR A 107 0.20 -8.54 -17.72
C TYR A 107 -1.01 -9.12 -17.00
N ASP A 108 -2.20 -8.72 -17.41
CA ASP A 108 -3.44 -9.44 -17.07
C ASP A 108 -4.33 -9.50 -18.32
N ILE A 109 -4.99 -10.64 -18.53
CA ILE A 109 -5.96 -10.79 -19.62
C ILE A 109 -7.23 -9.97 -19.34
N ARG A 110 -7.46 -9.64 -18.06
CA ARG A 110 -8.61 -8.91 -17.57
C ARG A 110 -8.24 -7.46 -17.33
N GLN A 111 -8.79 -6.57 -18.15
CA GLN A 111 -8.52 -5.14 -18.06
C GLN A 111 -8.87 -4.55 -16.68
N ASP A 112 -9.94 -5.03 -16.04
CA ASP A 112 -10.34 -4.59 -14.71
C ASP A 112 -9.27 -4.92 -13.64
N MET A 113 -8.58 -6.06 -13.77
CA MET A 113 -7.46 -6.43 -12.90
C MET A 113 -6.24 -5.54 -13.13
N SER A 114 -5.83 -5.34 -14.39
CA SER A 114 -4.71 -4.43 -14.69
C SER A 114 -4.97 -3.00 -14.20
N LEU A 115 -6.19 -2.50 -14.34
CA LEU A 115 -6.58 -1.18 -13.84
C LEU A 115 -6.60 -1.13 -12.31
N ALA A 116 -7.07 -2.17 -11.63
CA ALA A 116 -7.06 -2.26 -10.18
C ALA A 116 -5.63 -2.29 -9.63
N ALA A 117 -4.76 -3.15 -10.18
CA ALA A 117 -3.35 -3.21 -9.82
C ALA A 117 -2.65 -1.86 -10.02
N LYS A 118 -2.87 -1.21 -11.18
CA LYS A 118 -2.33 0.12 -11.47
C LYS A 118 -2.82 1.17 -10.47
N SER A 119 -4.11 1.18 -10.15
CA SER A 119 -4.66 2.15 -9.18
C SER A 119 -4.09 1.94 -7.78
N ASN A 120 -3.92 0.69 -7.33
CA ASN A 120 -3.31 0.40 -6.05
C ASN A 120 -1.84 0.83 -6.04
N LEU A 121 -1.07 0.50 -7.08
CA LEU A 121 0.32 0.94 -7.20
C LEU A 121 0.45 2.46 -7.15
N GLN A 122 -0.41 3.21 -7.84
CA GLN A 122 -0.38 4.68 -7.83
C GLN A 122 -0.77 5.30 -6.48
N LYS A 123 -1.60 4.61 -5.68
CA LYS A 123 -1.99 5.05 -4.34
C LYS A 123 -0.97 4.66 -3.28
N TYR A 124 -0.10 3.69 -3.58
CA TYR A 124 0.97 3.30 -2.70
C TYR A 124 2.07 4.36 -2.74
N ASN A 125 2.29 5.03 -1.61
CA ASN A 125 3.35 6.00 -1.43
C ASN A 125 4.13 5.61 -0.17
N PRO A 126 5.28 4.91 -0.31
CA PRO A 126 6.08 4.47 0.83
C PRO A 126 6.62 5.63 1.69
#